data_AF-X1JS29-F1
#
_entry.id   AF-X1JS29-F1
#
_cell.length_a   1.000
_cell.length_b   1.000
_cell.length_c   1.000
_cell.angle_alpha   90.00
_cell.angle_beta   90.00
_cell.angle_gamma   90.00
#
_symmetry.space_group_name_H-M   'P 1'
#
loop_
_entity.id
_entity.type
_entity.pdbx_description
1 polymer ?
#
loop_
_entity_poly.entity_id
_entity_poly.type
_entity_poly.pdbx_seq_one_letter_code
_entity_poly.pdbx_strand_id
1 'polypeptide(L)'
;ALFEEIVKKCRVDPTLVASTLEETRVSLRREGVPVENLNKKHLECTFKLLSLRKITKESIPQILSSLARKPREKVEKILDELGLKAMSMRELEGLVSGIVDNNIEMVREQGEKSHKKLMGVVMKEVRGKADGQLVSKLLQKEIKRLLRK
;
A
#
# COMPACT_ATOMS: atom_id res chain seq x y z
N ALA A 1 -19.54 -3.03 -17.88
CA ALA A 1 -18.12 -3.40 -18.01
C ALA A 1 -17.49 -3.67 -16.63
N LEU A 2 -16.37 -4.41 -16.54
CA LEU A 2 -15.71 -4.73 -15.25
C LEU A 2 -15.39 -3.49 -14.41
N PHE A 3 -14.88 -2.44 -15.06
CA PHE A 3 -14.62 -1.15 -14.44
C PHE A 3 -15.84 -0.59 -13.70
N GLU A 4 -16.97 -0.43 -14.39
CA GLU A 4 -18.21 0.11 -13.82
C GLU A 4 -18.72 -0.73 -12.65
N GLU A 5 -18.59 -2.06 -12.75
CA GLU A 5 -19.01 -2.95 -11.68
C GLU A 5 -18.16 -2.76 -10.42
N ILE A 6 -16.84 -2.63 -10.56
CA ILE A 6 -15.95 -2.38 -9.43
C ILE A 6 -16.24 -1.02 -8.80
N VAL A 7 -16.35 0.04 -9.61
CA VAL A 7 -16.62 1.40 -9.11
C VAL A 7 -17.97 1.45 -8.38
N LYS A 8 -19.03 0.88 -8.95
CA LYS A 8 -20.37 0.85 -8.34
C LYS A 8 -20.42 0.00 -7.07
N LYS A 9 -19.85 -1.22 -7.08
CA LYS A 9 -19.94 -2.16 -5.96
C LYS A 9 -18.99 -1.82 -4.82
N CYS A 10 -17.76 -1.41 -5.14
CA CYS A 10 -16.70 -1.23 -4.14
C CYS A 10 -16.54 0.23 -3.69
N ARG A 11 -17.19 1.20 -4.36
CA ARG A 11 -17.07 2.64 -4.04
C ARG A 11 -15.61 3.10 -3.90
N VAL A 12 -14.75 2.57 -4.76
CA VAL A 12 -13.33 2.89 -4.84
C VAL A 12 -13.10 3.99 -5.85
N ASP A 13 -11.98 4.70 -5.71
CA ASP A 13 -11.59 5.78 -6.61
C ASP A 13 -11.52 5.29 -8.07
N PRO A 14 -12.26 5.89 -9.01
CA PRO A 14 -12.28 5.46 -10.41
C PRO A 14 -10.90 5.51 -11.08
N THR A 15 -10.06 6.48 -10.72
CA THR A 15 -8.69 6.62 -11.25
C THR A 15 -7.84 5.44 -10.82
N LEU A 16 -7.94 5.01 -9.56
CA LEU A 16 -7.24 3.84 -9.05
C LEU A 16 -7.69 2.56 -9.76
N VAL A 17 -8.99 2.40 -10.03
CA VAL A 17 -9.50 1.23 -10.76
C VAL A 17 -8.94 1.23 -12.18
N ALA A 18 -8.99 2.37 -12.88
CA ALA A 18 -8.48 2.49 -14.23
C ALA A 18 -6.97 2.21 -14.30
N SER A 19 -6.17 2.84 -13.44
CA SER A 19 -4.71 2.65 -13.41
C SER A 19 -4.33 1.21 -13.02
N THR A 20 -5.11 0.55 -12.16
CA THR A 20 -4.87 -0.87 -11.86
C THR A 20 -5.15 -1.77 -13.07
N LEU A 21 -6.28 -1.53 -13.76
CA LEU A 21 -6.69 -2.37 -14.89
C LEU A 21 -5.81 -2.18 -16.11
N GLU A 22 -5.33 -0.95 -16.36
CA GLU A 22 -4.54 -0.62 -17.56
C GLU A 22 -3.04 -0.59 -17.27
N GLU A 23 -2.60 0.15 -16.25
CA GLU A 23 -1.16 0.37 -16.01
C GLU A 23 -0.53 -0.76 -15.19
N THR A 24 -1.15 -1.13 -14.07
CA THR A 24 -0.58 -2.14 -13.16
C THR A 24 -0.49 -3.50 -13.84
N ARG A 25 -1.52 -3.92 -14.60
CA ARG A 25 -1.47 -5.18 -15.36
C ARG A 25 -0.40 -5.17 -16.44
N VAL A 26 -0.16 -4.04 -17.09
CA VAL A 26 0.91 -3.91 -18.09
C VAL A 26 2.28 -3.98 -17.41
N SER A 27 2.48 -3.30 -16.28
CA SER A 27 3.72 -3.39 -15.49
C SER A 27 4.02 -4.83 -15.08
N LEU A 28 3.05 -5.51 -14.47
CA LEU A 28 3.19 -6.90 -14.03
C LEU A 28 3.53 -7.83 -15.20
N ARG A 29 2.92 -7.63 -16.37
CA ARG A 29 3.25 -8.40 -17.58
C ARG A 29 4.71 -8.20 -18.00
N ARG A 30 5.22 -6.97 -17.97
CA ARG A 30 6.63 -6.65 -18.26
C ARG A 30 7.59 -7.30 -17.25
N GLU A 31 7.14 -7.49 -16.02
CA GLU A 31 7.86 -8.22 -14.95
C GLU A 31 7.73 -9.76 -15.05
N GLY A 32 7.14 -10.29 -16.13
CA GLY A 32 6.99 -11.73 -16.33
C GLY A 32 5.92 -12.38 -15.44
N VAL A 33 4.96 -11.60 -14.95
CA VAL A 33 3.80 -12.12 -14.22
C VAL A 33 2.74 -12.58 -15.22
N PRO A 34 2.16 -13.80 -15.05
CA PRO A 34 1.14 -14.33 -15.96
C PRO A 34 -0.24 -13.71 -15.69
N VAL A 35 -0.39 -12.42 -16.00
CA VAL A 35 -1.60 -11.61 -15.73
C VAL A 35 -2.86 -12.12 -16.45
N GLU A 36 -2.71 -13.02 -17.41
CA GLU A 36 -3.78 -13.74 -18.12
C GLU A 36 -4.53 -14.70 -17.19
N ASN A 37 -3.88 -15.15 -16.13
CA ASN A 37 -4.50 -16.01 -15.11
C ASN A 37 -5.44 -15.23 -14.17
N LEU A 38 -5.43 -13.90 -14.22
CA LEU A 38 -6.32 -13.07 -13.41
C LEU A 38 -7.72 -13.03 -14.01
N ASN A 39 -8.69 -13.59 -13.28
CA ASN A 39 -10.09 -13.52 -13.64
C ASN A 39 -10.77 -12.30 -12.99
N LYS A 40 -12.01 -12.05 -13.42
CA LYS A 40 -12.87 -11.00 -12.88
C LYS A 40 -13.02 -11.05 -11.36
N LYS A 41 -13.18 -12.24 -10.78
CA LYS A 41 -13.36 -12.42 -9.34
C LYS A 41 -12.12 -12.00 -8.55
N HIS A 42 -10.91 -12.26 -9.04
CA HIS A 42 -9.68 -11.83 -8.39
C HIS A 42 -9.63 -10.30 -8.25
N LEU A 43 -9.98 -9.58 -9.32
CA LEU A 43 -10.02 -8.12 -9.33
C LEU A 43 -11.12 -7.59 -8.40
N GLU A 44 -12.35 -8.10 -8.53
CA GLU A 44 -13.47 -7.72 -7.65
C GLU A 44 -13.16 -7.95 -6.17
N CYS A 45 -12.59 -9.12 -5.81
CA CYS A 45 -12.20 -9.42 -4.44
C CYS A 45 -11.10 -8.47 -3.93
N THR A 46 -10.09 -8.17 -4.75
CA THR A 46 -9.01 -7.24 -4.38
C THR A 46 -9.57 -5.85 -4.07
N PHE A 47 -10.42 -5.29 -4.95
CA PHE A 47 -11.04 -3.99 -4.71
C PHE A 47 -12.06 -4.01 -3.56
N LYS A 48 -12.74 -5.13 -3.33
CA LYS A 48 -13.60 -5.30 -2.16
C LYS A 48 -12.80 -5.22 -0.86
N LEU A 49 -11.63 -5.87 -0.80
CA LEU A 49 -10.75 -5.77 0.37
C LEU A 49 -10.22 -4.35 0.59
N LEU A 50 -9.93 -3.63 -0.49
CA LEU A 50 -9.54 -2.22 -0.43
C LEU A 50 -10.68 -1.35 0.12
N SER A 51 -11.90 -1.54 -0.36
CA SER A 51 -13.10 -0.85 0.13
C SER A 51 -13.33 -1.09 1.62
N LEU A 52 -13.06 -2.31 2.10
CA LEU A 52 -13.13 -2.69 3.51
C LEU A 52 -11.92 -2.24 4.33
N ARG A 53 -10.98 -1.48 3.74
CA ARG A 53 -9.72 -1.02 4.37
C ARG A 53 -8.86 -2.15 4.94
N LYS A 54 -8.99 -3.37 4.41
CA LYS A 54 -8.20 -4.54 4.83
C LYS A 54 -6.82 -4.59 4.16
N ILE A 55 -6.69 -3.90 3.04
CA ILE A 55 -5.45 -3.75 2.27
C ILE A 55 -5.30 -2.28 1.89
N THR A 56 -4.11 -1.89 1.43
CA THR A 56 -3.87 -0.53 0.91
C THR A 56 -3.65 -0.55 -0.60
N LYS A 57 -3.74 0.61 -1.25
CA LYS A 57 -3.55 0.73 -2.69
C LYS A 57 -2.15 0.30 -3.14
N GLU A 58 -1.15 0.47 -2.28
CA GLU A 58 0.24 0.09 -2.49
C GLU A 58 0.44 -1.44 -2.53
N SER A 59 -0.43 -2.20 -1.87
CA SER A 59 -0.38 -3.66 -1.83
C SER A 59 -0.98 -4.34 -3.07
N ILE A 60 -1.78 -3.60 -3.87
CA ILE A 60 -2.54 -4.15 -5.00
C ILE A 60 -1.62 -4.87 -6.02
N PRO A 61 -0.50 -4.28 -6.50
CA PRO A 61 0.35 -4.94 -7.47
C PRO A 61 0.90 -6.28 -6.97
N GLN A 62 1.31 -6.36 -5.71
CA GLN A 62 1.85 -7.59 -5.10
C GLN A 62 0.77 -8.67 -4.95
N ILE A 63 -0.44 -8.29 -4.52
CA ILE A 63 -1.58 -9.20 -4.41
C ILE A 63 -1.94 -9.76 -5.79
N LEU A 64 -2.05 -8.90 -6.81
CA LEU A 64 -2.35 -9.33 -8.18
C LEU A 64 -1.24 -10.20 -8.77
N SER A 65 0.03 -9.89 -8.49
CA SER A 65 1.17 -10.72 -8.90
C SER A 65 1.08 -12.13 -8.33
N SER A 66 0.79 -12.26 -7.05
CA SER A 66 0.67 -13.56 -6.38
C SER A 66 -0.57 -14.33 -6.86
N LEU A 67 -1.71 -13.67 -7.02
CA LEU A 67 -2.92 -14.28 -7.59
C LEU A 67 -2.73 -14.75 -9.03
N ALA A 68 -1.98 -14.00 -9.84
CA ALA A 68 -1.66 -14.41 -11.21
C ALA A 68 -0.82 -15.69 -11.23
N ARG A 69 0.13 -15.84 -10.29
CA ARG A 69 0.97 -17.04 -10.14
C ARG A 69 0.24 -18.20 -9.47
N LYS A 70 -0.76 -17.91 -8.62
CA LYS A 70 -1.57 -18.88 -7.87
C LYS A 70 -3.07 -18.66 -8.08
N PRO A 71 -3.61 -18.83 -9.30
CA PRO A 71 -4.98 -18.41 -9.65
C PRO A 71 -6.09 -19.24 -9.02
N ARG A 72 -5.75 -20.36 -8.36
CA ARG A 72 -6.71 -21.20 -7.62
C ARG A 72 -6.84 -20.78 -6.16
N GLU A 73 -5.94 -19.94 -5.66
CA GLU A 73 -5.94 -19.49 -4.27
C GLU A 73 -6.91 -18.34 -4.04
N LYS A 74 -7.44 -18.27 -2.82
CA LYS A 74 -8.30 -17.16 -2.40
C LYS A 74 -7.46 -15.94 -2.06
N VAL A 75 -8.00 -14.74 -2.33
CA VAL A 75 -7.31 -13.47 -2.06
C VAL A 75 -6.95 -13.32 -0.58
N GLU A 76 -7.80 -13.82 0.32
CA GLU A 76 -7.55 -13.82 1.76
C GLU A 76 -6.32 -14.66 2.15
N LYS A 77 -6.13 -15.82 1.51
CA LYS A 77 -4.95 -16.67 1.77
C LYS A 77 -3.67 -16.01 1.25
N ILE A 78 -3.73 -15.40 0.07
CA ILE A 78 -2.61 -14.60 -0.47
C ILE A 78 -2.27 -13.44 0.46
N LEU A 79 -3.27 -12.79 1.03
CA LEU A 79 -3.08 -11.68 1.96
C LEU A 79 -2.35 -12.11 3.24
N ASP A 80 -2.73 -13.29 3.78
CA ASP A 80 -2.07 -13.89 4.94
C ASP A 80 -0.63 -14.32 4.62
N GLU A 81 -0.41 -15.00 3.48
CA GLU A 81 0.92 -15.45 3.03
C GLU A 81 1.90 -14.28 2.82
N LEU A 82 1.42 -13.18 2.25
CA LEU A 82 2.26 -12.01 1.97
C LEU A 82 2.37 -11.07 3.18
N GLY A 83 1.57 -11.27 4.22
CA GLY A 83 1.51 -10.37 5.37
C GLY A 83 1.07 -8.95 5.01
N LEU A 84 0.27 -8.77 3.95
CA LEU A 84 -0.11 -7.45 3.40
C LEU A 84 -1.37 -6.85 4.02
N LYS A 85 -1.82 -7.37 5.17
CA LYS A 85 -2.94 -6.78 5.90
C LYS A 85 -2.59 -5.34 6.28
N ALA A 86 -3.55 -4.44 6.06
CA ALA A 86 -3.39 -3.04 6.44
C ALA A 86 -3.11 -2.93 7.93
N MET A 87 -2.07 -2.17 8.28
CA MET A 87 -1.73 -1.86 9.66
C MET A 87 -2.80 -0.95 10.27
N SER A 88 -3.05 -1.13 11.56
CA SER A 88 -3.87 -0.20 12.31
C SER A 88 -3.17 1.17 12.45
N MET A 89 -3.96 2.20 12.70
CA MET A 89 -3.45 3.56 12.90
C MET A 89 -2.42 3.61 14.05
N ARG A 90 -2.69 2.89 15.15
CA ARG A 90 -1.81 2.85 16.33
C ARG A 90 -0.46 2.20 16.03
N GLU A 91 -0.47 1.09 15.28
CA GLU A 91 0.77 0.42 14.88
C GLU A 91 1.59 1.31 13.95
N LEU A 92 0.93 2.01 13.02
CA LEU A 92 1.59 2.92 12.11
C LEU A 92 2.20 4.12 12.85
N GLU A 93 1.46 4.75 13.76
CA GLU A 93 1.98 5.85 14.59
C GLU A 93 3.19 5.43 15.42
N GLY A 94 3.13 4.26 16.06
CA GLY A 94 4.25 3.72 16.84
C GLY A 94 5.49 3.46 15.99
N LEU A 95 5.31 2.86 14.81
CA LEU A 95 6.39 2.61 13.86
C LEU A 95 7.02 3.92 13.37
N VAL A 96 6.20 4.90 13.00
CA VAL A 96 6.69 6.21 12.53
C VAL A 96 7.45 6.94 13.63
N SER A 97 6.91 7.00 14.86
CA SER A 97 7.60 7.63 15.99
C SER A 97 8.94 6.94 16.24
N GLY A 98 8.95 5.61 16.31
CA GLY A 98 10.18 4.85 16.55
C GLY A 98 11.26 5.11 15.49
N ILE A 99 10.89 5.21 14.21
CA ILE A 99 11.83 5.53 13.14
C ILE A 99 12.36 6.97 13.28
N VAL A 100 11.50 7.94 13.59
CA VAL A 100 11.92 9.33 13.80
C VAL A 100 12.87 9.44 15.00
N ASP A 101 12.53 8.80 16.12
CA ASP A 101 13.33 8.83 17.35
C ASP A 101 14.69 8.15 17.14
N ASN A 102 14.74 7.02 16.43
CA ASN A 102 16.00 6.34 16.06
C ASN A 102 16.88 7.13 15.08
N ASN A 103 16.34 8.16 14.44
CA ASN A 103 17.05 9.00 13.48
C ASN A 103 17.09 10.47 13.95
N ILE A 104 17.05 10.71 15.27
CA ILE A 104 16.96 12.04 15.87
C ILE A 104 18.06 12.99 15.40
N GLU A 105 19.30 12.50 15.27
CA GLU A 105 20.44 13.32 14.80
C GLU A 105 20.21 13.82 13.38
N MET A 106 19.79 12.93 12.48
CA MET A 106 19.42 13.28 11.10
C MET A 106 18.29 14.31 11.06
N VAL A 107 17.27 14.15 11.92
CA VAL A 107 16.14 15.08 11.99
C VAL A 107 16.59 16.45 12.49
N ARG A 108 17.48 16.51 13.48
CA ARG A 108 18.04 17.77 13.99
C ARG A 108 18.91 18.49 12.96
N GLU A 109 19.76 17.76 12.24
CA GLU A 109 20.66 18.34 11.23
C GLU A 109 19.91 18.81 9.98
N GLN A 110 18.98 18.00 9.48
CA GLN A 110 18.32 18.23 8.19
C GLN A 110 16.93 18.87 8.33
N GLY A 111 16.39 18.95 9.54
CA GLY A 111 15.06 19.49 9.81
C GLY A 111 13.99 18.76 9.00
N GLU A 112 13.05 19.52 8.44
CA GLU A 112 11.99 18.98 7.58
C GLU A 112 12.52 18.30 6.31
N LYS A 113 13.76 18.60 5.86
CA LYS A 113 14.36 17.95 4.67
C LYS A 113 14.65 16.47 4.91
N SER A 114 14.72 16.02 6.17
CA SER A 114 14.85 14.60 6.53
C SER A 114 13.66 13.76 6.08
N HIS A 115 12.47 14.38 5.87
CA HIS A 115 11.23 13.70 5.52
C HIS A 115 11.38 12.76 4.33
N LYS A 116 12.02 13.18 3.23
CA LYS A 116 12.19 12.34 2.03
C LYS A 116 12.99 11.08 2.31
N LYS A 117 14.06 11.18 3.11
CA LYS A 117 14.89 10.02 3.48
C LYS A 117 14.13 9.09 4.42
N LEU A 118 13.51 9.64 5.45
CA LEU A 118 12.72 8.88 6.42
C LEU A 118 11.49 8.23 5.80
N MET A 119 10.87 8.86 4.80
CA MET A 119 9.79 8.24 4.03
C MET A 119 10.25 6.93 3.39
N GLY A 120 11.45 6.90 2.81
CA GLY A 120 12.03 5.66 2.27
C GLY A 120 12.24 4.58 3.33
N VAL A 121 12.67 4.96 4.53
CA VAL A 121 12.84 4.03 5.67
C VAL A 121 11.48 3.49 6.12
N VAL A 122 10.52 4.36 6.37
CA VAL A 122 9.17 3.97 6.83
C VAL A 122 8.49 3.07 5.79
N MET A 123 8.55 3.41 4.51
CA MET A 123 7.93 2.60 3.45
C MET A 123 8.55 1.21 3.34
N LYS A 124 9.87 1.07 3.59
CA LYS A 124 10.55 -0.22 3.65
C LYS A 124 10.09 -1.06 4.85
N GLU A 125 9.86 -0.45 6.00
CA GLU A 125 9.37 -1.17 7.20
C GLU A 125 7.89 -1.56 7.09
N VAL A 126 7.07 -0.63 6.57
CA VAL A 126 5.65 -0.83 6.34
C VAL A 126 5.37 -1.90 5.28
N ARG A 127 6.25 -2.06 4.27
CA ARG A 127 6.13 -3.07 3.19
C ARG A 127 4.75 -3.09 2.52
N GLY A 128 4.20 -1.92 2.20
CA GLY A 128 2.90 -1.79 1.54
C GLY A 128 1.68 -2.05 2.43
N LYS A 129 1.85 -2.13 3.75
CA LYS A 129 0.73 -2.29 4.72
C LYS A 129 0.10 -0.97 5.17
N ALA A 130 0.58 0.19 4.70
CA ALA A 130 0.02 1.50 5.01
C ALA A 130 0.02 2.40 3.77
N ASP A 131 -0.95 3.30 3.73
CA ASP A 131 -1.10 4.28 2.65
C ASP A 131 0.01 5.33 2.72
N GLY A 132 0.70 5.55 1.60
CA GLY A 132 1.83 6.47 1.54
C GLY A 132 1.48 7.93 1.89
N GLN A 133 0.23 8.37 1.61
CA GLN A 133 -0.21 9.70 2.03
C GLN A 133 -0.41 9.78 3.54
N LEU A 134 -0.94 8.72 4.16
CA LEU A 134 -1.11 8.66 5.61
C LEU A 134 0.26 8.62 6.31
N VAL A 135 1.18 7.78 5.82
CA VAL A 135 2.57 7.71 6.28
C VAL A 135 3.23 9.09 6.21
N SER A 136 3.13 9.76 5.05
CA SER A 136 3.73 11.07 4.83
C SER A 136 3.22 12.12 5.82
N LYS A 137 1.91 12.16 6.08
CA LYS A 137 1.28 13.07 7.04
C LYS A 137 1.77 12.82 8.47
N LEU A 138 1.80 11.55 8.90
CA LEU A 138 2.27 11.18 10.23
C LEU A 138 3.74 11.51 10.42
N LEU A 139 4.58 11.16 9.44
CA LEU A 139 6.01 11.44 9.47
C LEU A 139 6.28 12.95 9.58
N GLN A 140 5.56 13.78 8.79
CA GLN A 140 5.71 15.23 8.87
C GLN A 140 5.30 15.78 10.24
N LYS A 141 4.21 15.27 10.82
CA LYS A 141 3.76 15.65 12.16
C LYS A 141 4.81 15.31 13.22
N GLU A 142 5.39 14.12 13.17
CA GLU A 142 6.39 13.66 14.13
C GLU A 142 7.71 14.43 14.03
N ILE A 143 8.20 14.68 12.80
CA ILE A 143 9.39 15.53 12.59
C ILE A 143 9.16 16.94 13.18
N LYS A 144 8.01 17.55 12.90
CA LYS A 144 7.65 18.88 13.45
C LYS A 144 7.56 18.86 14.98
N ARG A 145 7.01 17.80 15.56
CA ARG A 145 6.94 17.63 17.02
C ARG A 145 8.35 17.56 17.62
N LEU A 146 9.26 16.82 17.00
CA LEU A 146 10.63 16.67 17.45
C LEU A 146 11.39 18.00 17.38
N LEU A 147 11.26 18.75 16.29
CA LEU A 147 11.96 20.03 16.10
C LEU A 147 11.45 21.18 16.98
N ARG A 148 10.26 21.04 17.57
CA ARG A 148 9.69 22.00 18.54
C ARG A 148 10.12 21.72 19.98
N LYS A 149 10.72 20.56 20.24
CA LYS A 149 11.29 20.20 21.55
C LYS A 149 12.73 20.67 21.63
#